data_AF-A0A2E3GNH7-F1
#
_entry.id   AF-A0A2E3GNH7-F1
#
_cell.length_a   1.000
_cell.length_b   1.000
_cell.length_c   1.000
_cell.angle_alpha   90.00
_cell.angle_beta   90.00
_cell.angle_gamma   90.00
#
_symmetry.space_group_name_H-M   'P 1'
#
loop_
_entity.id
_entity.type
_entity.pdbx_description
1 polymer ?
#
loop_
_entity_poly.entity_id
_entity_poly.type
_entity_poly.pdbx_seq_one_letter_code
_entity_poly.pdbx_strand_id
1 'polypeptide(L)'
;MCLSSIKKFTTPVPTPTEVITKAQDYNSQDADSQTTQKILFISGMKQTGYMWQFVGVCELLFGLLLLMQWPSFIAAVLLLPITINIFFFHLFLEPEHIGELVYTGTLLLANILLVTRYKNDLKHLFWMRPTLME
;
A
#
# COMPACT_ATOMS: atom_id res chain seq x y z
N MET A 1 11.42 -26.85 -17.05
CA MET A 1 10.89 -25.66 -16.35
C MET A 1 11.97 -24.96 -15.49
N CYS A 2 12.80 -25.68 -14.73
CA CYS A 2 13.84 -25.06 -13.85
C CYS A 2 15.02 -24.37 -14.58
N LEU A 3 15.37 -24.76 -15.81
CA LEU A 3 16.47 -24.14 -16.57
C LEU A 3 16.16 -22.71 -17.07
N SER A 4 14.88 -22.39 -17.27
CA SER A 4 14.45 -21.06 -17.71
C SER A 4 14.62 -20.02 -16.58
N SER A 5 14.41 -20.45 -15.33
CA SER A 5 14.53 -19.59 -14.16
C SER A 5 15.98 -19.17 -13.90
N ILE A 6 16.96 -20.06 -14.05
CA ILE A 6 18.39 -19.75 -13.82
C ILE A 6 18.89 -18.67 -14.77
N LYS A 7 18.47 -18.69 -16.05
CA LYS A 7 18.84 -17.67 -17.04
C LYS A 7 18.41 -16.26 -16.63
N LYS A 8 17.31 -16.13 -15.87
CA LYS A 8 16.78 -14.84 -15.40
C LYS A 8 17.63 -14.21 -14.27
N PHE A 9 18.47 -15.01 -13.61
CA PHE A 9 19.39 -14.57 -12.55
C PHE A 9 20.83 -14.38 -13.04
N THR A 10 21.16 -14.85 -14.25
CA THR A 10 22.47 -14.65 -14.89
C THR A 10 22.50 -13.43 -15.81
N THR A 11 21.37 -12.76 -16.05
CA THR A 11 21.36 -11.54 -16.86
C THR A 11 22.10 -10.41 -16.14
N PRO A 12 23.08 -9.76 -16.78
CA PRO A 12 23.82 -8.65 -16.18
C PRO A 12 22.84 -7.54 -15.81
N VAL A 13 23.08 -6.93 -14.64
CA VAL A 13 22.27 -5.81 -14.14
C VAL A 13 22.29 -4.70 -15.19
N PRO A 14 21.12 -4.25 -15.68
CA PRO A 14 21.06 -3.22 -16.72
C PRO A 14 21.67 -1.93 -16.18
N THR A 15 22.47 -1.28 -17.01
CA THR A 15 23.15 -0.03 -16.65
C THR A 15 22.13 1.09 -16.44
N PRO A 16 22.43 2.10 -15.59
CA PRO A 16 21.51 3.20 -15.27
C PRO A 16 20.97 3.94 -16.51
N THR A 17 21.72 3.96 -17.61
CA THR A 17 21.30 4.53 -18.89
C THR A 17 20.25 3.69 -19.62
N GLU A 18 20.30 2.36 -19.55
CA GLU A 18 19.34 1.47 -20.22
C GLU A 18 17.97 1.44 -19.52
N VAL A 19 17.95 1.61 -18.19
CA VAL A 19 16.71 1.76 -17.42
C VAL A 19 16.04 3.11 -17.69
N ILE A 20 16.83 4.17 -17.95
CA ILE A 20 16.31 5.48 -18.36
C ILE A 20 15.73 5.40 -19.78
N THR A 21 16.40 4.71 -20.73
CA THR A 21 15.88 4.53 -22.09
C THR A 21 14.60 3.69 -22.10
N LYS A 22 14.53 2.59 -21.34
CA LYS A 22 13.28 1.82 -21.22
C LYS A 22 12.18 2.62 -20.53
N ALA A 23 12.52 3.46 -19.55
CA ALA A 23 11.56 4.39 -18.95
C ALA A 23 11.09 5.48 -19.93
N GLN A 24 11.92 5.87 -20.90
CA GLN A 24 11.55 6.79 -21.98
C GLN A 24 10.69 6.12 -23.07
N ASP A 25 10.89 4.83 -23.37
CA ASP A 25 10.00 4.07 -24.27
C ASP A 25 8.61 3.85 -23.68
N TYR A 26 8.46 3.76 -22.34
CA TYR A 26 7.13 3.84 -21.69
C TYR A 26 6.53 5.25 -21.72
N ASN A 27 7.33 6.28 -21.98
CA ASN A 27 6.93 7.69 -21.94
C ASN A 27 6.33 8.17 -23.28
N SER A 28 6.30 7.32 -24.31
CA SER A 28 5.82 7.68 -25.66
C SER A 28 4.45 7.10 -26.01
N GLN A 29 3.81 6.33 -25.12
CA GLN A 29 2.42 5.94 -25.27
C GLN A 29 1.59 6.72 -24.23
N ASP A 30 0.94 7.77 -24.70
CA ASP A 30 -0.09 8.57 -24.02
C ASP A 30 0.42 9.49 -22.89
N ALA A 31 1.07 10.59 -23.30
CA ALA A 31 1.47 11.70 -22.45
C ALA A 31 0.26 12.53 -21.98
N ASP A 32 -0.57 11.95 -21.10
CA ASP A 32 -1.38 12.73 -20.19
C ASP A 32 -0.54 13.11 -18.95
N SER A 33 -0.70 14.34 -18.46
CA SER A 33 0.06 14.87 -17.33
C SER A 33 -0.05 13.97 -16.09
N GLN A 34 -1.17 13.26 -15.91
CA GLN A 34 -1.39 12.36 -14.78
C GLN A 34 -0.55 11.08 -14.88
N THR A 35 -0.39 10.52 -16.08
CA THR A 35 0.44 9.33 -16.33
C THR A 35 1.90 9.60 -15.97
N THR A 36 2.44 10.76 -16.36
CA THR A 36 3.81 11.15 -15.99
C THR A 36 3.95 11.33 -14.47
N GLN A 37 2.99 11.96 -13.81
CA GLN A 37 3.01 12.15 -12.35
C GLN A 37 2.99 10.81 -11.60
N LYS A 38 2.16 9.86 -12.04
CA LYS A 38 2.12 8.50 -11.51
C LYS A 38 3.47 7.80 -11.62
N ILE A 39 4.07 7.81 -12.81
CA ILE A 39 5.34 7.15 -13.08
C ILE A 39 6.45 7.75 -12.19
N LEU A 40 6.50 9.07 -12.04
CA LEU A 40 7.47 9.74 -11.18
C LEU A 40 7.30 9.36 -9.70
N PHE A 41 6.07 9.30 -9.20
CA PHE A 41 5.78 8.91 -7.83
C PHE A 41 6.18 7.44 -7.55
N ILE A 42 5.76 6.51 -8.43
CA ILE A 42 6.11 5.09 -8.30
C ILE A 42 7.62 4.88 -8.43
N SER A 43 8.25 5.54 -9.40
CA SER A 43 9.71 5.46 -9.62
C SER A 43 10.47 5.99 -8.40
N GLY A 44 10.08 7.15 -7.85
CA GLY A 44 10.67 7.71 -6.63
C GLY A 44 10.54 6.76 -5.44
N MET A 45 9.35 6.21 -5.19
CA MET A 45 9.17 5.23 -4.11
C MET A 45 10.00 3.96 -4.30
N LYS A 46 10.07 3.44 -5.54
CA LYS A 46 10.90 2.26 -5.85
C LYS A 46 12.39 2.55 -5.71
N GLN A 47 12.84 3.75 -6.07
CA GLN A 47 14.23 4.17 -5.94
C GLN A 47 14.69 4.24 -4.49
N THR A 48 13.80 4.58 -3.54
CA THR A 48 14.12 4.49 -2.11
C THR A 48 14.32 3.05 -1.61
N GLY A 49 13.95 2.04 -2.40
CA GLY A 49 14.16 0.61 -2.10
C GLY A 49 13.29 0.03 -0.98
N TYR A 50 12.71 0.86 -0.10
CA TYR A 50 11.97 0.43 1.08
C TYR A 50 10.51 0.87 1.07
N MET A 51 10.18 2.12 0.68
CA MET A 51 8.84 2.69 0.89
C MET A 51 7.71 1.89 0.22
N TRP A 52 7.92 1.48 -1.03
CA TRP A 52 6.92 0.70 -1.78
C TRP A 52 6.63 -0.65 -1.11
N GLN A 53 7.68 -1.33 -0.67
CA GLN A 53 7.56 -2.61 0.02
C GLN A 53 6.98 -2.44 1.42
N PHE A 54 7.36 -1.38 2.13
CA PHE A 54 6.90 -1.09 3.47
C PHE A 54 5.38 -0.88 3.52
N VAL A 55 4.84 -0.05 2.63
CA VAL A 55 3.39 0.18 2.56
C VAL A 55 2.64 -1.13 2.32
N GLY A 56 3.07 -1.92 1.33
CA GLY A 56 2.44 -3.21 1.02
C GLY A 56 2.57 -4.25 2.13
N VAL A 57 3.73 -4.32 2.80
CA VAL A 57 3.95 -5.22 3.94
C VAL A 57 3.09 -4.81 5.12
N CYS A 58 2.99 -3.52 5.44
CA CYS A 58 2.14 -3.03 6.52
C CYS A 58 0.66 -3.30 6.24
N GLU A 59 0.18 -3.04 5.02
CA GLU A 59 -1.19 -3.34 4.63
C GLU A 59 -1.51 -4.83 4.79
N LEU A 60 -0.63 -5.71 4.29
CA LEU A 60 -0.83 -7.16 4.37
C LEU A 60 -0.75 -7.65 5.81
N LEU A 61 0.22 -7.16 6.60
CA LEU A 61 0.41 -7.54 7.99
C LEU A 61 -0.78 -7.12 8.86
N PHE A 62 -1.22 -5.86 8.76
CA PHE A 62 -2.37 -5.39 9.54
C PHE A 62 -3.70 -5.92 9.00
N GLY A 63 -3.83 -6.12 7.68
CA GLY A 63 -4.99 -6.79 7.08
C GLY A 63 -5.11 -8.24 7.53
N LEU A 64 -4.00 -8.98 7.60
CA LEU A 64 -3.97 -10.35 8.13
C LEU A 64 -4.27 -10.37 9.64
N LEU A 65 -3.72 -9.41 10.38
CA LEU A 65 -3.96 -9.27 11.81
C LEU A 65 -5.44 -8.96 12.12
N LEU A 66 -6.10 -8.22 11.23
CA LEU A 66 -7.54 -7.97 11.26
C LEU A 66 -8.35 -9.27 11.17
N LEU A 67 -7.92 -10.22 10.32
CA LEU A 67 -8.56 -11.52 10.13
C LEU A 67 -8.40 -12.46 11.33
N MET A 68 -7.29 -12.35 12.08
CA MET A 68 -6.98 -13.24 13.22
C MET A 68 -7.79 -12.95 14.49
N GLN A 69 -8.68 -11.95 14.51
CA GLN A 69 -9.56 -11.55 15.64
C GLN A 69 -8.88 -11.15 16.96
N TRP A 70 -7.60 -11.49 17.17
CA TRP A 70 -6.89 -11.31 18.44
C TRP A 70 -6.57 -9.85 18.76
N PRO A 71 -6.02 -9.05 17.83
CA PRO A 71 -5.88 -7.60 18.04
C PRO A 71 -6.55 -6.80 16.91
N SER A 72 -7.72 -7.26 16.44
CA SER A 72 -8.43 -6.63 15.30
C SER A 72 -8.72 -5.15 15.51
N PHE A 73 -8.88 -4.70 16.76
CA PHE A 73 -9.06 -3.28 17.05
C PHE A 73 -7.81 -2.45 16.73
N ILE A 74 -6.64 -2.84 17.25
CA ILE A 74 -5.36 -2.15 17.00
C ILE A 74 -4.99 -2.25 15.52
N ALA A 75 -5.20 -3.41 14.91
CA ALA A 75 -4.99 -3.61 13.48
C ALA A 75 -5.86 -2.67 12.65
N ALA A 76 -7.16 -2.53 12.98
CA ALA A 76 -8.07 -1.65 12.25
C ALA A 76 -7.61 -0.18 12.32
N VAL A 77 -7.18 0.31 13.49
CA VAL A 77 -6.70 1.68 13.67
C VAL A 77 -5.38 1.94 12.93
N LEU A 78 -4.44 1.01 12.97
CA LEU A 78 -3.16 1.14 12.25
C LEU A 78 -3.32 1.01 10.73
N LEU A 79 -4.30 0.21 10.28
CA LEU A 79 -4.62 0.02 8.86
C LEU A 79 -5.33 1.24 8.25
N LEU A 80 -6.01 2.05 9.07
CA LEU A 80 -6.76 3.23 8.62
C LEU A 80 -5.90 4.28 7.91
N PRO A 81 -4.79 4.81 8.48
CA PRO A 81 -3.93 5.75 7.76
C PRO A 81 -3.28 5.14 6.51
N ILE A 82 -3.05 3.83 6.48
CA ILE A 82 -2.45 3.14 5.32
C ILE A 82 -3.45 3.07 4.16
N THR A 83 -4.66 2.61 4.45
CA THR A 83 -5.75 2.52 3.44
C THR A 83 -6.15 3.90 2.90
N ILE A 84 -6.10 4.96 3.72
CA ILE A 84 -6.29 6.35 3.26
C ILE A 84 -5.19 6.74 2.26
N ASN A 85 -3.91 6.43 2.54
CA ASN A 85 -2.81 6.75 1.63
C ASN A 85 -2.98 6.03 0.28
N ILE A 86 -3.34 4.75 0.29
CA ILE A 86 -3.58 3.96 -0.93
C ILE A 86 -4.78 4.50 -1.71
N PHE A 87 -5.87 4.85 -1.02
CA PHE A 87 -7.04 5.46 -1.65
C PHE A 87 -6.70 6.80 -2.30
N PHE A 88 -5.93 7.66 -1.63
CA PHE A 88 -5.49 8.94 -2.18
C PHE A 88 -4.57 8.76 -3.38
N PHE A 89 -3.71 7.74 -3.37
CA PHE A 89 -2.90 7.41 -4.52
C PHE A 89 -3.78 7.12 -5.76
N HIS A 90 -4.81 6.28 -5.63
CA HIS A 90 -5.71 6.00 -6.76
C HIS A 90 -6.59 7.21 -7.13
N LEU A 91 -7.03 7.99 -6.13
CA LEU A 91 -7.88 9.16 -6.35
C LEU A 91 -7.16 10.25 -7.14
N PHE A 92 -5.87 10.50 -6.86
CA PHE A 92 -5.12 11.59 -7.45
C PHE A 92 -4.21 11.16 -8.61
N LEU A 93 -3.59 9.98 -8.55
CA LEU A 93 -2.59 9.55 -9.54
C LEU A 93 -3.14 8.53 -10.53
N GLU A 94 -4.31 7.94 -10.26
CA GLU A 94 -4.93 6.96 -11.17
C GLU A 94 -6.47 7.08 -11.29
N PRO A 95 -7.02 8.29 -11.51
CA PRO A 95 -8.46 8.51 -11.56
C PRO A 95 -9.15 7.81 -12.74
N GLU A 96 -8.40 7.45 -13.78
CA GLU A 96 -8.91 6.78 -14.99
C GLU A 96 -9.32 5.32 -14.71
N HIS A 97 -8.71 4.67 -13.71
CA HIS A 97 -9.06 3.32 -13.29
C HIS A 97 -10.13 3.32 -12.19
N ILE A 98 -11.36 3.68 -12.60
CA ILE A 98 -12.54 3.72 -11.71
C ILE A 98 -12.73 2.40 -10.95
N GLY A 99 -12.40 1.25 -11.55
CA GLY A 99 -12.49 -0.06 -10.90
C GLY A 99 -11.60 -0.18 -9.66
N GLU A 100 -10.34 0.26 -9.75
CA GLU A 100 -9.40 0.23 -8.63
C GLU A 100 -9.75 1.28 -7.57
N LEU A 101 -10.23 2.44 -8.00
CA LEU A 101 -10.72 3.48 -7.10
C LEU A 101 -11.92 3.00 -6.25
N VAL A 102 -12.87 2.30 -6.88
CA VAL A 102 -14.03 1.72 -6.15
C VAL A 102 -13.58 0.60 -5.22
N TYR A 103 -12.63 -0.23 -5.64
CA TYR A 103 -12.11 -1.32 -4.81
C TYR A 103 -11.41 -0.77 -3.55
N THR A 104 -10.46 0.15 -3.73
CA THR A 104 -9.73 0.78 -2.62
C THR A 104 -10.64 1.63 -1.74
N GLY A 105 -11.63 2.31 -2.33
CA GLY A 105 -12.67 3.02 -1.59
C GLY A 105 -13.56 2.09 -0.76
N THR A 106 -13.89 0.91 -1.28
CA THR A 106 -14.66 -0.11 -0.53
C THR A 106 -13.86 -0.67 0.63
N LEU A 107 -12.56 -0.93 0.44
CA LEU A 107 -11.65 -1.35 1.52
C LEU A 107 -11.53 -0.29 2.61
N LEU A 108 -11.38 0.97 2.24
CA LEU A 108 -11.35 2.09 3.18
C LEU A 108 -12.66 2.19 3.97
N LEU A 109 -13.81 2.10 3.30
CA LEU A 109 -15.13 2.08 3.94
C LEU A 109 -15.28 0.91 4.91
N ALA A 110 -14.88 -0.30 4.50
CA ALA A 110 -14.92 -1.47 5.36
C ALA A 110 -14.05 -1.30 6.61
N ASN A 111 -12.85 -0.73 6.46
CA ASN A 111 -11.98 -0.42 7.59
C ASN A 111 -12.59 0.62 8.55
N ILE A 112 -13.17 1.70 8.01
CA ILE A 112 -13.86 2.74 8.80
C ILE A 112 -15.06 2.15 9.57
N LEU A 113 -15.85 1.29 8.93
CA LEU A 113 -16.98 0.61 9.57
C LEU A 113 -16.50 -0.28 10.71
N LEU A 114 -15.42 -1.04 10.52
CA LEU A 114 -14.81 -1.83 11.58
C LEU A 114 -14.37 -0.96 12.76
N VAL A 115 -13.61 0.12 12.49
CA VAL A 115 -13.14 1.04 13.54
C VAL A 115 -14.33 1.65 14.30
N THR A 116 -15.40 2.02 13.60
CA THR A 116 -16.61 2.57 14.22
C THR A 116 -17.32 1.55 15.11
N ARG A 117 -17.33 0.27 14.72
CA ARG A 117 -17.88 -0.81 15.53
C ARG A 117 -17.06 -0.99 16.82
N TYR A 118 -15.74 -1.08 16.70
CA TYR A 118 -14.86 -1.27 17.86
C TYR A 118 -14.61 0.01 18.68
N LYS A 119 -15.14 1.17 18.24
CA LYS A 119 -15.07 2.44 18.97
C LYS A 119 -15.65 2.36 20.40
N ASN A 120 -16.60 1.46 20.64
CA ASN A 120 -17.17 1.24 21.97
C ASN A 120 -16.19 0.50 22.90
N ASP A 121 -15.44 -0.47 22.37
CA ASP A 121 -14.40 -1.19 23.11
C ASP A 121 -13.18 -0.29 23.37
N LEU A 122 -12.92 0.66 22.47
CA LEU A 122 -11.93 1.74 22.62
C LEU A 122 -12.10 2.54 23.91
N LYS A 123 -13.35 2.90 24.21
CA LYS A 123 -13.69 3.65 25.43
C LYS A 123 -13.41 2.82 26.68
N HIS A 124 -13.63 1.51 26.61
CA HIS A 124 -13.36 0.60 27.71
C HIS A 124 -11.86 0.37 27.92
N LEU A 125 -11.08 0.25 26.84
CA LEU A 125 -9.62 0.11 26.91
C LEU A 125 -8.93 1.37 27.44
N PHE A 126 -9.40 2.56 27.02
CA PHE A 126 -8.87 3.84 27.52
C PHE A 126 -9.24 4.11 28.99
N TRP A 127 -10.19 3.36 29.57
CA TRP A 127 -10.60 3.48 30.97
C TRP A 127 -9.94 2.46 31.90
N MET A 128 -9.16 1.52 31.38
CA MET A 128 -8.36 0.62 32.22
C MET A 128 -7.19 1.43 32.81
N ARG A 129 -7.41 1.95 34.02
CA ARG A 129 -6.35 2.49 34.89
C ARG A 129 -5.26 1.43 35.05
N PRO A 130 -3.97 1.80 35.08
CA PRO A 130 -2.93 0.88 35.48
C PRO A 130 -3.16 0.50 36.94
N THR A 131 -3.76 -0.67 37.20
CA THR A 131 -3.60 -1.35 38.47
C THR A 131 -2.16 -1.83 38.52
N LEU A 132 -1.29 -0.95 39.01
CA LEU A 132 0.02 -1.34 39.51
C LEU A 132 -0.25 -2.38 40.61
N MET A 133 0.11 -3.62 40.35
CA MET A 133 0.22 -4.62 41.40
C MET A 133 1.48 -4.25 42.20
N GLU A 134 1.28 -3.87 43.47
CA GLU A 134 2.33 -3.80 44.48
C GLU A 134 2.86 -5.20 44.83
#